data_AF-A0A0Q6SFV0-F1
#
_entry.id   AF-A0A0Q6SFV0-F1
#
_cell.length_a   1.000
_cell.length_b   1.000
_cell.length_c   1.000
_cell.angle_alpha   90.00
_cell.angle_beta   90.00
_cell.angle_gamma   90.00
#
_symmetry.space_group_name_H-M   'P 1'
#
loop_
_entity.id
_entity.type
_entity.pdbx_description
1 polymer ?
#
loop_
_entity_poly.entity_id
_entity_poly.type
_entity_poly.pdbx_seq_one_letter_code
_entity_poly.pdbx_strand_id
1 'polypeptide(L)'
;MYNFHVGQKVVCIDDKFKNVSIDQGIRKGQIYTIRWVGPYKHYIDGEFIGVKLAEIHRGNDDGPEGYGAADMPYRATRFRPLLRDRLSALKNLLAPTPKGEKPYLPDAPEEPKRKAPVRKKEEV
;
A
#
# COMPACT_ATOMS: atom_id res chain seq x y z
N MET A 1 -9.39 -2.52 2.04
CA MET A 1 -8.03 -2.52 2.63
C MET A 1 -7.17 -3.45 1.80
N TYR A 2 -5.95 -3.06 1.42
CA TYR A 2 -5.09 -3.91 0.60
C TYR A 2 -4.43 -4.99 1.46
N ASN A 3 -4.32 -6.21 0.92
CA ASN A 3 -3.54 -7.28 1.54
C ASN A 3 -2.07 -7.10 1.20
N PHE A 4 -1.37 -6.40 2.09
CA PHE A 4 0.06 -6.17 1.97
C PHE A 4 0.86 -7.40 2.41
N HIS A 5 2.00 -7.64 1.76
CA HIS A 5 2.94 -8.69 2.15
C HIS A 5 4.39 -8.21 2.08
N VAL A 6 5.28 -8.90 2.79
CA VAL A 6 6.71 -8.62 2.76
C VAL A 6 7.26 -8.86 1.35
N GLY A 7 8.19 -8.01 0.90
CA GLY A 7 8.76 -7.98 -0.44
C GLY A 7 7.91 -7.27 -1.49
N GLN A 8 6.68 -6.87 -1.17
CA GLN A 8 5.79 -6.19 -2.11
C GLN A 8 6.25 -4.75 -2.38
N LYS A 9 6.21 -4.34 -3.65
CA LYS A 9 6.43 -2.93 -4.01
C LYS A 9 5.13 -2.13 -3.91
N VAL A 10 5.23 -0.98 -3.25
CA VAL A 10 4.12 -0.07 -3.02
C VAL A 10 4.50 1.36 -3.38
N VAL A 11 3.53 2.16 -3.82
CA VAL A 11 3.69 3.59 -4.04
C VAL A 11 3.10 4.36 -2.87
N CYS A 12 3.83 5.35 -2.36
CA CYS A 12 3.30 6.27 -1.37
C CYS A 12 2.28 7.22 -2.05
N ILE A 13 1.07 7.29 -1.52
CA ILE A 13 0.01 8.19 -2.01
C ILE A 13 -0.21 9.40 -1.10
N ASP A 14 0.24 9.33 0.15
CA ASP A 14 0.10 10.37 1.16
C ASP A 14 1.31 10.40 2.10
N ASP A 15 2.16 11.41 1.90
CA ASP A 15 3.37 11.70 2.69
C ASP A 15 3.15 12.79 3.76
N LYS A 16 1.90 13.21 4.02
CA LYS A 16 1.63 14.30 4.97
C LYS A 16 1.45 13.79 6.40
N PHE A 17 2.16 14.38 7.34
CA PHE A 17 2.04 14.09 8.77
C PHE A 17 1.48 15.32 9.49
N LYS A 18 0.37 15.15 10.20
CA LYS A 18 -0.34 16.30 10.83
C LYS A 18 0.27 16.72 12.16
N ASN A 19 0.84 15.77 12.90
CA ASN A 19 1.30 15.97 14.28
C ASN A 19 2.83 15.96 14.39
N VAL A 20 3.54 16.07 13.25
CA VAL A 20 5.01 15.94 13.19
C VAL A 20 5.57 16.98 12.27
N SER A 21 6.53 17.75 12.78
CA SER A 21 7.29 18.73 11.99
C SER A 21 8.53 18.12 11.33
N ILE A 22 8.90 16.90 11.73
CA ILE A 22 10.13 16.23 11.30
C ILE A 22 9.86 15.37 10.08
N ASP A 23 10.79 15.43 9.13
CA ASP A 23 10.73 14.66 7.92
C ASP A 23 10.76 13.16 8.21
N GLN A 24 9.70 12.48 7.77
CA GLN A 24 9.52 11.05 7.97
C GLN A 24 10.09 10.25 6.78
N GLY A 25 10.75 10.90 5.81
CA GLY A 25 11.49 10.25 4.72
C GLY A 25 10.64 9.69 3.57
N ILE A 26 9.34 9.46 3.77
CA ILE A 26 8.45 9.04 2.67
C ILE A 26 8.12 10.22 1.74
N ARG A 27 7.94 9.94 0.45
CA ARG A 27 7.60 10.92 -0.59
C ARG A 27 6.45 10.41 -1.44
N LYS A 28 5.44 11.25 -1.66
CA LYS A 28 4.31 10.92 -2.52
C LYS A 28 4.78 10.62 -3.94
N GLY A 29 4.32 9.51 -4.51
CA GLY A 29 4.71 9.01 -5.82
C GLY A 29 5.97 8.14 -5.82
N GLN A 30 6.76 8.14 -4.73
CA GLN A 30 7.92 7.27 -4.61
C GLN A 30 7.49 5.82 -4.35
N ILE A 31 8.25 4.90 -4.94
CA ILE A 31 8.07 3.46 -4.77
C ILE A 31 8.97 2.96 -3.64
N TYR A 32 8.41 2.11 -2.80
CA TYR A 32 9.07 1.47 -1.67
C TYR A 32 8.76 -0.02 -1.63
N THR A 33 9.58 -0.78 -0.89
CA THR A 33 9.44 -2.22 -0.71
C THR A 33 9.06 -2.51 0.74
N ILE A 34 7.99 -3.28 0.96
CA ILE A 34 7.56 -3.64 2.31
C ILE A 34 8.54 -4.65 2.91
N ARG A 35 9.10 -4.36 4.09
CA ARG A 35 9.89 -5.32 4.88
C ARG A 35 9.13 -5.92 6.06
N TRP A 36 8.04 -5.27 6.49
CA TRP A 36 7.18 -5.76 7.57
C TRP A 36 5.76 -5.21 7.40
N VAL A 37 4.77 -6.01 7.76
CA VAL A 37 3.36 -5.64 7.84
C VAL A 37 2.75 -6.26 9.09
N GLY A 38 1.91 -5.52 9.80
CA GLY A 38 1.21 -6.06 10.96
C GLY A 38 0.38 -5.01 11.71
N PRO A 39 -0.43 -5.46 12.68
CA PRO A 39 -1.11 -4.56 13.59
C PRO A 39 -0.08 -3.82 14.46
N TYR A 40 -0.32 -2.54 14.69
CA TYR A 40 0.50 -1.70 15.54
C TYR A 40 -0.38 -0.76 16.37
N LYS A 41 0.00 -0.56 17.63
CA LYS A 41 -0.69 0.33 18.56
C LYS A 41 0.24 1.48 18.91
N HIS A 42 -0.16 2.68 18.53
CA HIS A 42 0.54 3.90 18.86
C HIS A 42 -0.24 4.69 19.93
N TYR A 43 0.47 5.32 20.87
CA TYR A 43 -0.16 6.02 21.99
C TYR A 43 -0.92 7.28 21.57
N ILE A 44 -0.52 7.95 20.47
CA ILE A 44 -1.24 9.10 19.89
C ILE A 44 -2.22 8.68 18.78
N ASP A 45 -1.79 7.74 17.94
CA ASP A 45 -2.47 7.43 16.67
C ASP A 45 -3.48 6.28 16.78
N GLY A 46 -3.53 5.62 17.93
CA GLY A 46 -4.37 4.45 18.17
C GLY A 46 -3.86 3.21 17.44
N GLU A 47 -4.77 2.28 17.17
CA GLU A 47 -4.48 1.00 16.52
C GLU A 47 -4.62 1.11 14.99
N PHE A 48 -3.65 0.58 14.27
CA PHE A 48 -3.66 0.56 12.81
C PHE A 48 -2.82 -0.57 12.22
N ILE A 49 -3.05 -0.89 10.95
CA ILE A 49 -2.14 -1.76 10.19
C ILE A 49 -0.95 -0.91 9.73
N GLY A 50 0.23 -1.29 10.21
CA GLY A 50 1.49 -0.64 9.93
C GLY A 50 2.27 -1.36 8.82
N VAL A 51 3.09 -0.60 8.09
CA VAL A 51 4.09 -1.12 7.16
C VAL A 51 5.46 -0.48 7.44
N LYS A 52 6.51 -1.30 7.40
CA LYS A 52 7.90 -0.81 7.40
C LYS A 52 8.49 -0.99 6.01
N LEU A 53 9.30 -0.02 5.59
CA LEU A 53 9.86 0.03 4.24
C LEU A 53 11.33 -0.38 4.27
N ALA A 54 11.81 -1.09 3.26
CA ALA A 54 13.19 -1.56 3.18
C ALA A 54 14.17 -0.40 2.90
N GLU A 55 13.73 0.60 2.15
CA GLU A 55 14.53 1.76 1.78
C GLU A 55 14.63 2.79 2.91
N ILE A 56 13.75 2.69 3.92
CA ILE A 56 13.72 3.63 5.05
C ILE A 56 13.81 2.86 6.37
N HIS A 57 14.97 3.00 6.99
CA HIS A 57 15.20 2.61 8.38
C HIS A 57 15.05 3.87 9.24
N ARG A 58 13.95 3.96 9.98
CA ARG A 58 13.66 5.14 10.81
C ARG A 58 14.55 5.23 12.06
N GLY A 59 15.27 4.16 12.38
CA GLY A 59 16.19 4.14 13.51
C GLY A 59 15.46 4.33 14.85
N ASN A 60 16.09 5.05 15.77
CA ASN A 60 15.52 5.31 17.10
C ASN A 60 14.62 6.55 17.06
N ASP A 61 13.36 6.33 16.66
CA ASP A 61 12.31 7.35 16.63
C ASP A 61 11.66 7.54 18.02
N ASP A 62 12.31 7.13 19.09
CA ASP A 62 11.90 7.25 20.50
C ASP A 62 12.51 8.48 21.21
N GLY A 63 13.39 9.23 20.53
CA GLY A 63 14.01 10.45 21.05
C GLY A 63 13.02 11.63 21.15
N PRO A 64 13.46 12.78 21.71
CA PRO A 64 12.61 13.98 21.87
C PRO A 64 12.14 14.57 20.53
N GLU A 65 12.88 14.28 19.45
CA GLU A 65 12.53 14.62 18.06
C GLU A 65 11.91 13.42 17.32
N GLY A 66 11.83 12.26 17.96
CA GLY A 66 11.19 11.09 17.40
C GLY A 66 9.68 11.11 17.57
N TYR A 67 8.99 10.18 16.91
CA TYR A 67 7.55 9.98 17.10
C TYR A 67 7.20 8.97 18.20
N GLY A 68 8.12 8.73 19.15
CA GLY A 68 7.93 7.94 20.36
C GLY A 68 8.07 6.41 20.21
N ALA A 69 8.69 5.90 19.14
CA ALA A 69 8.94 4.47 18.98
C ALA A 69 10.11 4.14 18.04
N ALA A 70 11.00 3.25 18.47
CA ALA A 70 12.05 2.71 17.61
C ALA A 70 11.45 2.06 16.35
N ASP A 71 11.91 2.54 15.18
CA ASP A 71 11.55 2.04 13.87
C ASP A 71 10.02 1.98 13.62
N MET A 72 9.33 3.09 13.86
CA MET A 72 7.88 3.14 13.80
C MET A 72 7.32 2.78 12.40
N PRO A 73 6.29 1.92 12.31
CA PRO A 73 5.66 1.62 11.03
C PRO A 73 4.79 2.80 10.54
N TYR A 74 4.73 2.98 9.22
CA TYR A 74 3.78 3.91 8.59
C TYR A 74 2.39 3.27 8.50
N ARG A 75 1.32 4.07 8.55
CA ARG A 75 -0.02 3.55 8.24
C ARG A 75 -0.07 2.97 6.83
N ALA A 76 -0.54 1.74 6.72
CA ALA A 76 -0.79 1.05 5.46
C ALA A 76 -1.67 1.86 4.48
N THR A 77 -2.58 2.69 5.00
CA THR A 77 -3.46 3.56 4.19
C THR A 77 -2.72 4.61 3.37
N ARG A 78 -1.45 4.91 3.69
CA ARG A 78 -0.59 5.83 2.94
C ARG A 78 0.00 5.24 1.67
N PHE A 79 -0.22 3.96 1.43
CA PHE A 79 0.39 3.23 0.32
C PHE A 79 -0.64 2.54 -0.56
N ARG A 80 -0.31 2.37 -1.83
CA ARG A 80 -1.02 1.50 -2.76
C ARG A 80 -0.09 0.46 -3.33
N PRO A 81 -0.54 -0.79 -3.53
CA PRO A 81 0.23 -1.78 -4.25
C PRO A 81 0.44 -1.35 -5.71
N LEU A 82 1.63 -1.55 -6.24
CA LEU A 82 1.87 -1.37 -7.67
C LEU A 82 1.18 -2.51 -8.43
N LEU A 83 0.24 -2.16 -9.31
CA LEU A 83 -0.58 -3.11 -10.09
C LEU A 83 0.23 -4.06 -11.01
N ARG A 84 1.55 -3.87 -11.11
CA ARG A 84 2.47 -4.75 -11.85
C ARG A 84 2.70 -6.11 -11.19
N ASP A 85 2.26 -6.28 -9.94
CA ASP A 85 2.45 -7.52 -9.18
C ASP A 85 1.24 -8.48 -9.24
N ARG A 86 0.47 -8.51 -10.33
CA ARG A 86 -0.54 -9.59 -10.50
C ARG A 86 0.11 -10.97 -10.38
N LEU A 87 1.34 -11.12 -10.88
CA LEU A 87 2.13 -12.35 -10.71
C LEU A 87 2.51 -12.62 -9.25
N SER A 88 2.82 -11.60 -8.46
CA SER A 88 3.13 -11.78 -7.03
C SER A 88 1.88 -12.06 -6.20
N ALA A 89 0.72 -11.47 -6.55
CA ALA A 89 -0.57 -11.85 -5.99
C ALA A 89 -0.93 -13.32 -6.31
N LEU A 90 -0.63 -13.77 -7.53
CA LEU A 90 -0.78 -15.18 -7.94
C LEU A 90 0.23 -16.12 -7.24
N LYS A 91 1.44 -15.66 -6.90
CA LYS A 91 2.39 -16.44 -6.10
C LYS A 91 1.89 -16.68 -4.67
N ASN A 92 1.23 -15.69 -4.06
CA ASN A 92 0.60 -15.87 -2.75
C ASN A 92 -0.60 -16.83 -2.79
N LEU A 93 -1.26 -16.96 -3.93
CA LEU A 93 -2.28 -17.99 -4.20
C LEU A 93 -1.69 -19.41 -4.31
N LEU A 94 -0.41 -19.54 -4.67
CA LEU A 94 0.29 -20.84 -4.71
C LEU A 94 0.80 -21.28 -3.34
N ALA A 95 0.99 -20.35 -2.39
CA ALA A 95 1.34 -20.69 -1.03
C ALA A 95 0.14 -21.38 -0.35
N PRO A 96 0.34 -22.47 0.41
CA PRO A 96 -0.76 -23.13 1.09
C PRO A 96 -1.40 -22.15 2.09
N THR A 97 -2.56 -21.62 1.73
CA THR A 97 -3.36 -20.78 2.62
C THR A 97 -3.82 -21.60 3.82
N PRO A 98 -3.66 -21.11 5.07
CA PRO A 98 -4.36 -21.67 6.22
C PRO A 98 -5.86 -21.74 5.91
N LYS A 99 -6.50 -22.87 6.24
CA LYS A 99 -7.92 -23.11 5.96
C LYS A 99 -8.79 -21.94 6.49
N GLY A 100 -9.35 -21.13 5.60
CA GLY A 100 -10.37 -20.14 5.94
C GLY A 100 -10.21 -18.76 5.29
N GLU A 101 -9.04 -18.40 4.79
CA GLU A 101 -8.81 -17.06 4.20
C GLU A 101 -8.99 -17.08 2.68
N LYS A 102 -9.91 -16.23 2.17
CA LYS A 102 -10.11 -16.05 0.73
C LYS A 102 -8.93 -15.25 0.16
N PRO A 103 -8.20 -15.76 -0.84
CA PRO A 103 -7.12 -15.02 -1.47
C PRO A 103 -7.64 -13.72 -2.12
N TYR A 104 -6.90 -12.63 -1.94
CA TYR A 104 -7.26 -11.34 -2.54
C TYR A 104 -7.04 -11.38 -4.05
N LEU A 105 -8.14 -11.27 -4.80
CA LEU A 105 -8.13 -11.01 -6.23
C LEU A 105 -8.39 -9.51 -6.44
N PRO A 106 -7.47 -8.75 -7.08
CA PRO A 106 -7.78 -7.37 -7.44
C PRO A 106 -8.92 -7.35 -8.46
N ASP A 107 -9.87 -6.43 -8.30
CA ASP A 107 -10.93 -6.20 -9.28
C ASP A 107 -10.33 -5.96 -10.67
N ALA A 108 -10.87 -6.65 -11.66
CA ALA A 108 -10.47 -6.45 -13.04
C ALA A 108 -10.71 -4.97 -13.43
N PRO A 109 -9.76 -4.31 -14.13
CA PRO A 109 -10.01 -2.99 -14.67
C PRO A 109 -11.22 -3.08 -15.60
N GLU A 110 -12.23 -2.21 -15.37
CA GLU A 110 -13.34 -2.07 -16.32
C GLU A 110 -12.75 -1.78 -17.70
N GLU A 111 -12.93 -2.71 -18.63
CA GLU A 111 -12.53 -2.49 -20.01
C GLU A 111 -13.22 -1.22 -20.52
N PRO A 112 -12.50 -0.32 -21.21
CA PRO A 112 -13.12 0.86 -21.79
C PRO A 112 -14.18 0.37 -22.79
N LYS A 113 -15.46 0.57 -22.47
CA LYS A 113 -16.58 0.26 -23.35
C LYS A 113 -16.35 1.00 -24.66
N ARG A 114 -15.87 0.29 -25.68
CA ARG A 114 -15.72 0.83 -27.04
C ARG A 114 -17.11 1.22 -27.53
N LYS A 115 -17.39 2.52 -27.64
CA LYS A 115 -18.60 3.00 -28.31
C LYS A 115 -18.50 2.56 -29.77
N ALA A 116 -19.40 1.68 -30.20
CA ALA A 116 -19.52 1.32 -31.61
C ALA A 116 -19.84 2.58 -32.44
N PRO A 117 -19.23 2.76 -33.63
CA PRO A 117 -19.56 3.89 -34.49
C PRO A 117 -21.00 3.73 -35.01
N VAL A 118 -21.83 4.74 -34.78
CA VAL A 118 -23.20 4.83 -35.30
C VAL A 118 -23.11 5.01 -36.83
N ARG A 119 -23.61 4.05 -37.60
CA ARG A 119 -23.78 4.21 -39.05
C ARG A 119 -24.76 5.35 -39.31
N LYS A 120 -24.31 6.41 -40.00
CA LYS A 120 -25.22 7.42 -40.58
C LYS A 120 -26.08 6.71 -41.63
N LYS A 121 -27.41 6.88 -41.54
CA LYS A 121 -28.32 6.49 -42.62
C LYS A 121 -28.15 7.51 -43.75
N GLU A 122 -27.91 7.01 -44.96
CA GLU A 122 -28.08 7.80 -46.19
C GLU A 122 -29.59 7.89 -46.45
N GLU A 123 -30.10 9.12 -46.61
CA GLU A 123 -31.43 9.36 -47.18
C GLU A 123 -31.30 9.32 -48.71
N VAL A 124 -32.16 8.52 -49.33
CA VAL A 124 -32.40 8.44 -50.79
C VAL A 124 -33.69 9.16 -51.10
#